data_AF-A0A8C2N089-F1
#
_entry.id   AF-A0A8C2N089-F1
#
_cell.length_a   1.000
_cell.length_b   1.000
_cell.length_c   1.000
_cell.angle_alpha   90.00
_cell.angle_beta   90.00
_cell.angle_gamma   90.00
#
_symmetry.space_group_name_H-M   'P 1'
#
loop_
_entity.id
_entity.type
_entity.pdbx_description
1 polymer ?
#
loop_
_entity_poly.entity_id
_entity_poly.type
_entity_poly.pdbx_seq_one_letter_code
_entity_poly.pdbx_strand_id
1 'polypeptide(L)'
;MEEVSACSLNSTLFQQEHQKGTTYRIPALLYIPPSHTFLAFAEKRSSSKDVDALHLVLRRGVMKGHSVEWGPLQPLMEATLPGHRTMNPCPVWEQSTSRVFLFFICVPDRVTEHWQIRSGKNAARLCFLCSQDAGCSWGEVKDLTEEVIGSEVKHWATFAVGPGHGIQLQSGRLIIPTYAYYFSRRFLCFPCSVKPHSLMIYSDDLGVTWHHGKLIGPQVTGECQVAEVTGTSGNLVLYCNARTPNRFRAESFSTDYGDCFQKPTLNTQLCEPRYGCQGSTVSFQPLKMPYSQDPIGKAAPTTQKSPLLDSFLEREEGVGRPSGTWLLYSHPTSKKRRINLGIYYNRNPLEVTCWSRPWILHCGPCGYSDLAVVEEQGLFACLFECGQEHECEQIAFRLFSVQEVLSCEDCTGPSRD
;
A
#
# COMPACT_ATOMS: atom_id res chain seq x y z
N MET A 1 -3.68 -8.08 34.41
CA MET A 1 -4.49 -8.47 33.23
C MET A 1 -4.74 -7.20 32.47
N GLU A 2 -3.85 -6.87 31.55
CA GLU A 2 -4.05 -5.74 30.64
C GLU A 2 -5.23 -6.09 29.73
N GLU A 3 -6.21 -5.20 29.65
CA GLU A 3 -7.25 -5.26 28.63
C GLU A 3 -6.57 -5.24 27.27
N VAL A 4 -6.57 -6.39 26.60
CA VAL A 4 -6.25 -6.47 25.18
C VAL A 4 -7.31 -5.64 24.46
N SER A 5 -6.96 -4.39 24.14
CA SER A 5 -7.83 -3.48 23.41
C SER A 5 -8.37 -4.17 22.16
N ALA A 6 -9.68 -4.07 21.94
CA ALA A 6 -10.40 -4.72 20.85
C ALA A 6 -9.86 -4.39 19.44
N CYS A 7 -8.97 -3.40 19.31
CA CYS A 7 -8.22 -3.08 18.10
C CYS A 7 -7.33 -4.22 17.58
N SER A 8 -6.94 -5.18 18.42
CA SER A 8 -5.77 -6.04 18.19
C SER A 8 -6.05 -7.39 17.51
N LEU A 9 -7.31 -7.71 17.17
CA LEU A 9 -7.66 -9.00 16.55
C LEU A 9 -7.80 -8.91 15.03
N ASN A 10 -7.26 -9.92 14.35
CA ASN A 10 -7.44 -10.08 12.91
C ASN A 10 -8.90 -10.41 12.59
N SER A 11 -9.48 -9.69 11.63
CA SER A 11 -10.77 -9.98 11.03
C SER A 11 -10.57 -10.56 9.63
N THR A 12 -10.96 -11.82 9.42
CA THR A 12 -10.89 -12.43 8.09
C THR A 12 -11.93 -11.82 7.16
N LEU A 13 -11.49 -11.20 6.06
CA LEU A 13 -12.40 -10.58 5.09
C LEU A 13 -12.64 -11.48 3.89
N PHE A 14 -11.61 -12.17 3.42
CA PHE A 14 -11.69 -13.06 2.29
C PHE A 14 -11.10 -14.41 2.69
N GLN A 15 -11.92 -15.45 2.66
CA GLN A 15 -11.54 -16.80 3.07
C GLN A 15 -11.52 -17.72 1.86
N GLN A 16 -10.46 -18.51 1.70
CA GLN A 16 -10.41 -19.57 0.69
C GLN A 16 -11.50 -20.61 1.01
N GLU A 17 -12.27 -21.02 -0.01
CA GLU A 17 -13.39 -21.95 0.18
C GLU A 17 -12.92 -23.34 0.64
N HIS A 18 -12.01 -23.96 -0.11
CA HIS A 18 -11.36 -25.24 0.22
C HIS A 18 -9.93 -25.25 -0.33
N GLN A 19 -9.07 -26.18 0.12
CA GLN A 19 -7.72 -26.33 -0.44
C GLN A 19 -7.80 -26.55 -1.96
N LYS A 20 -7.20 -25.63 -2.74
CA LYS A 20 -7.23 -25.55 -4.23
C LYS A 20 -8.57 -25.08 -4.85
N GLY A 21 -9.52 -24.60 -4.06
CA GLY A 21 -10.74 -23.94 -4.53
C GLY A 21 -10.52 -22.45 -4.81
N THR A 22 -11.61 -21.69 -4.87
CA THR A 22 -11.59 -20.23 -5.02
C THR A 22 -10.63 -19.60 -4.01
N THR A 23 -9.65 -18.85 -4.51
CA THR A 23 -8.64 -18.16 -3.71
C THR A 23 -8.77 -16.66 -3.91
N TYR A 24 -8.59 -15.90 -2.84
CA TYR A 24 -8.52 -14.44 -2.89
C TYR A 24 -7.08 -13.99 -2.67
N ARG A 25 -6.57 -13.13 -3.54
CA ARG A 25 -5.19 -12.63 -3.48
C ARG A 25 -5.11 -11.15 -3.81
N ILE A 26 -3.93 -10.57 -3.56
CA ILE A 26 -3.59 -9.21 -3.97
C ILE A 26 -4.50 -8.17 -3.29
N PRO A 27 -4.36 -7.99 -1.96
CA PRO A 27 -5.15 -7.04 -1.20
C PRO A 27 -4.83 -5.60 -1.63
N ALA A 28 -5.87 -4.78 -1.70
CA ALA A 28 -5.76 -3.33 -1.79
C ALA A 28 -6.77 -2.69 -0.84
N LEU A 29 -6.36 -1.67 -0.10
CA LEU A 29 -7.13 -1.05 0.97
C LEU A 29 -7.12 0.47 0.79
N LEU A 30 -8.31 1.06 0.78
CA LEU A 30 -8.47 2.52 0.76
C LEU A 30 -9.36 2.94 1.93
N TYR A 31 -8.94 3.95 2.68
CA TYR A 31 -9.76 4.62 3.68
C TYR A 31 -10.30 5.95 3.14
N ILE A 32 -11.58 6.22 3.36
CA ILE A 32 -12.27 7.44 2.94
C ILE A 32 -12.74 8.20 4.19
N PRO A 33 -12.00 9.22 4.64
CA PRO A 33 -12.24 9.90 5.91
C PRO A 33 -13.63 10.51 6.05
N PRO A 34 -14.20 11.25 5.05
CA PRO A 34 -15.50 11.90 5.23
C PRO A 34 -16.66 10.95 5.57
N SER A 35 -16.56 9.70 5.11
CA SER A 35 -17.56 8.65 5.35
C SER A 35 -17.10 7.58 6.35
N HIS A 36 -15.91 7.73 6.94
CA HIS A 36 -15.23 6.72 7.76
C HIS A 36 -15.32 5.30 7.18
N THR A 37 -15.13 5.18 5.85
CA THR A 37 -15.38 3.94 5.11
C THR A 37 -14.07 3.38 4.58
N PHE A 38 -13.85 2.10 4.84
CA PHE A 38 -12.83 1.29 4.18
C PHE A 38 -13.41 0.59 2.95
N LEU A 39 -12.63 0.61 1.87
CA LEU A 39 -12.83 -0.23 0.68
C LEU A 39 -11.70 -1.25 0.64
N ALA A 40 -12.02 -2.52 0.90
CA ALA A 40 -11.08 -3.63 0.83
C ALA A 40 -11.32 -4.41 -0.47
N PHE A 41 -10.34 -4.41 -1.36
CA PHE A 41 -10.39 -5.12 -2.64
C PHE A 41 -9.48 -6.34 -2.62
N ALA A 42 -9.83 -7.33 -3.43
CA ALA A 42 -8.98 -8.49 -3.73
C ALA A 42 -9.29 -9.01 -5.14
N GLU A 43 -8.35 -9.74 -5.72
CA GLU A 43 -8.62 -10.60 -6.87
C GLU A 43 -9.34 -11.86 -6.41
N LYS A 44 -10.45 -12.20 -7.05
CA LYS A 44 -11.03 -13.55 -6.98
C LYS A 44 -10.38 -14.41 -8.06
N ARG A 45 -9.85 -15.56 -7.67
CA ARG A 45 -9.16 -16.51 -8.55
C ARG A 45 -9.74 -17.92 -8.39
N SER A 46 -9.75 -18.71 -9.47
CA SER A 46 -10.15 -20.13 -9.38
C SER A 46 -9.06 -21.03 -8.78
N SER A 47 -7.82 -20.53 -8.69
CA SER A 47 -6.72 -21.13 -7.93
C SER A 47 -5.74 -20.04 -7.47
N SER A 48 -4.67 -20.38 -6.75
CA SER A 48 -3.67 -19.39 -6.31
C SER A 48 -2.84 -18.76 -7.44
N LYS A 49 -2.91 -19.29 -8.67
CA LYS A 49 -2.09 -18.81 -9.80
C LYS A 49 -2.63 -17.51 -10.40
N ASP A 50 -1.71 -16.67 -10.89
CA ASP A 50 -2.04 -15.38 -11.51
C ASP A 50 -2.89 -15.52 -12.78
N VAL A 51 -2.66 -16.57 -13.58
CA VAL A 51 -3.42 -16.85 -14.81
C VAL A 51 -4.86 -17.28 -14.56
N ASP A 52 -5.17 -17.67 -13.31
CA ASP A 52 -6.48 -18.15 -12.89
C ASP A 52 -7.32 -17.04 -12.22
N ALA A 53 -6.86 -15.78 -12.29
CA ALA A 53 -7.65 -14.63 -11.87
C ALA A 53 -8.91 -14.48 -12.74
N LEU A 54 -10.00 -14.03 -12.12
CA LEU A 54 -11.31 -13.89 -12.75
C LEU A 54 -11.74 -12.42 -12.78
N HIS A 55 -12.05 -11.86 -11.62
CA HIS A 55 -12.53 -10.49 -11.45
C HIS A 55 -12.15 -9.98 -10.05
N LEU A 56 -12.33 -8.68 -9.84
CA LEU A 56 -12.12 -8.06 -8.53
C LEU A 56 -13.36 -8.25 -7.64
N VAL A 57 -13.14 -8.33 -6.34
CA VAL A 57 -14.17 -8.31 -5.31
C VAL A 57 -13.91 -7.18 -4.33
N LEU A 58 -14.98 -6.63 -3.76
CA LEU A 58 -14.96 -5.56 -2.78
C LEU A 58 -15.69 -6.01 -1.50
N ARG A 59 -15.16 -5.61 -0.35
CA ARG A 59 -15.94 -5.43 0.87
C ARG A 59 -15.84 -3.99 1.33
N ARG A 60 -16.98 -3.40 1.68
CA ARG A 60 -17.07 -2.08 2.30
C ARG A 60 -17.15 -2.24 3.80
N GLY A 61 -16.35 -1.49 4.55
CA GLY A 61 -16.35 -1.50 6.01
C GLY A 61 -16.59 -0.11 6.56
N VAL A 62 -17.58 0.07 7.43
CA VAL A 62 -17.80 1.36 8.10
C VAL A 62 -17.15 1.31 9.46
N MET A 63 -16.25 2.26 9.73
CA MET A 63 -15.58 2.37 11.00
C MET A 63 -16.52 2.96 12.06
N LYS A 64 -16.60 2.32 13.23
CA LYS A 64 -17.36 2.75 14.39
C LYS A 64 -16.49 2.67 15.63
N GLY A 65 -16.06 3.83 16.14
CA GLY A 65 -15.01 3.90 17.14
C GLY A 65 -13.76 3.17 16.63
N HIS A 66 -13.21 2.26 17.43
CA HIS A 66 -12.03 1.47 17.06
C HIS A 66 -12.34 0.09 16.42
N SER A 67 -13.52 -0.05 15.80
CA SER A 67 -13.94 -1.28 15.12
C SER A 67 -14.45 -0.98 13.72
N VAL A 68 -14.49 -2.00 12.85
CA VAL A 68 -15.01 -1.87 11.49
C VAL A 68 -16.11 -2.88 11.25
N GLU A 69 -17.29 -2.40 10.89
CA GLU A 69 -18.42 -3.23 10.48
C GLU A 69 -18.37 -3.48 8.98
N TRP A 70 -18.04 -4.72 8.60
CA TRP A 70 -17.91 -5.13 7.20
C TRP A 70 -19.23 -5.56 6.59
N GLY A 71 -19.54 -5.00 5.43
CA GLY A 71 -20.64 -5.44 4.56
C GLY A 71 -20.34 -6.73 3.82
N PRO A 72 -21.32 -7.21 3.02
CA PRO A 72 -21.17 -8.43 2.23
C PRO A 72 -20.08 -8.29 1.15
N LEU A 73 -19.59 -9.43 0.67
CA LEU A 73 -18.68 -9.49 -0.46
C LEU A 73 -19.43 -9.14 -1.75
N GLN A 74 -18.90 -8.19 -2.52
CA GLN A 74 -19.47 -7.70 -3.78
C GLN A 74 -18.51 -8.01 -4.94
N PRO A 75 -18.91 -8.82 -5.93
CA PRO A 75 -18.18 -8.92 -7.19
C PRO A 75 -18.24 -7.61 -7.96
N LEU A 76 -17.11 -7.13 -8.48
CA LEU A 76 -17.03 -5.95 -9.35
C LEU A 76 -16.98 -6.40 -10.80
N MET A 77 -18.14 -6.79 -11.35
CA MET A 77 -18.23 -7.26 -12.73
C MET A 77 -18.04 -6.14 -13.74
N GLU A 78 -18.30 -4.90 -13.34
CA GLU A 78 -18.04 -3.68 -14.08
C GLU A 78 -16.54 -3.52 -14.35
N ALA A 79 -15.67 -4.06 -13.49
CA ALA A 79 -14.22 -4.04 -13.65
C ALA A 79 -13.71 -5.16 -14.57
N THR A 80 -14.41 -5.46 -15.68
CA THR A 80 -14.01 -6.54 -16.60
C THR A 80 -14.06 -6.11 -18.06
N LEU A 81 -13.21 -6.73 -18.88
CA LEU A 81 -13.29 -6.67 -20.33
C LEU A 81 -13.63 -8.07 -20.88
N PRO A 82 -14.42 -8.19 -21.96
CA PRO A 82 -14.76 -9.49 -22.52
C PRO A 82 -13.54 -10.35 -22.87
N GLY A 83 -13.48 -11.58 -22.36
CA GLY A 83 -12.36 -12.52 -22.60
C GLY A 83 -11.04 -12.15 -21.93
N HIS A 84 -11.09 -11.29 -20.90
CA HIS A 84 -9.95 -10.90 -20.10
C HIS A 84 -10.18 -11.24 -18.62
N ARG A 85 -9.09 -11.56 -17.94
CA ARG A 85 -9.01 -11.58 -16.47
C ARG A 85 -8.63 -10.19 -15.96
N THR A 86 -9.16 -9.84 -14.79
CA THR A 86 -8.85 -8.58 -14.11
C THR A 86 -7.96 -8.80 -12.89
N MET A 87 -6.90 -8.00 -12.75
CA MET A 87 -5.84 -8.17 -11.77
C MET A 87 -5.30 -6.85 -11.21
N ASN A 88 -4.58 -6.92 -10.10
CA ASN A 88 -3.84 -5.84 -9.45
C ASN A 88 -4.67 -4.59 -9.15
N PRO A 89 -5.65 -4.67 -8.23
CA PRO A 89 -6.40 -3.50 -7.79
C PRO A 89 -5.46 -2.44 -7.18
N CYS A 90 -5.67 -1.18 -7.54
CA CYS A 90 -4.96 -0.03 -7.03
C CYS A 90 -5.92 1.17 -6.91
N PRO A 91 -6.68 1.29 -5.79
CA PRO A 91 -7.58 2.40 -5.57
C PRO A 91 -6.85 3.68 -5.14
N VAL A 92 -7.38 4.83 -5.53
CA VAL A 92 -7.00 6.15 -5.03
C VAL A 92 -8.25 6.98 -4.77
N TRP A 93 -8.23 7.78 -3.70
CA TRP A 93 -9.28 8.73 -3.37
C TRP A 93 -8.87 10.14 -3.81
N GLU A 94 -9.70 10.77 -4.63
CA GLU A 94 -9.60 12.18 -4.99
C GLU A 94 -10.49 12.98 -4.05
N GLN A 95 -9.87 13.79 -3.20
CA GLN A 95 -10.49 14.47 -2.06
C GLN A 95 -11.44 15.61 -2.48
N SER A 96 -11.12 16.36 -3.53
CA SER A 96 -11.82 17.61 -3.88
C SER A 96 -13.26 17.34 -4.35
N THR A 97 -13.45 16.27 -5.11
CA THR A 97 -14.76 15.83 -5.63
C THR A 97 -15.25 14.55 -4.96
N SER A 98 -14.49 14.03 -3.98
CA SER A 98 -14.78 12.79 -3.26
C SER A 98 -14.96 11.57 -4.17
N ARG A 99 -14.23 11.53 -5.29
CA ARG A 99 -14.24 10.41 -6.22
C ARG A 99 -13.25 9.34 -5.81
N VAL A 100 -13.62 8.08 -6.06
CA VAL A 100 -12.70 6.95 -5.95
C VAL A 100 -12.40 6.45 -7.35
N PHE A 101 -11.13 6.38 -7.71
CA PHE A 101 -10.67 5.69 -8.90
C PHE A 101 -10.09 4.35 -8.49
N LEU A 102 -10.58 3.25 -9.06
CA LEU A 102 -10.02 1.92 -8.89
C LEU A 102 -9.27 1.54 -10.16
N PHE A 103 -7.95 1.64 -10.13
CA PHE A 103 -7.10 1.17 -11.24
C PHE A 103 -6.87 -0.33 -11.16
N PHE A 104 -6.72 -0.96 -12.31
CA PHE A 104 -6.39 -2.38 -12.45
C PHE A 104 -5.83 -2.65 -13.85
N ILE A 105 -5.37 -3.88 -14.07
CA ILE A 105 -5.07 -4.37 -15.42
C ILE A 105 -6.06 -5.44 -15.86
N CYS A 106 -6.36 -5.45 -17.15
CA CYS A 106 -7.03 -6.56 -17.82
C CYS A 106 -6.05 -7.25 -18.77
N VAL A 107 -6.01 -8.59 -18.75
CA VAL A 107 -5.15 -9.39 -19.63
C VAL A 107 -5.99 -10.49 -20.28
N PRO A 108 -5.85 -10.77 -21.58
CA PRO A 108 -6.58 -11.86 -22.22
C PRO A 108 -6.33 -13.20 -21.52
N ASP A 109 -7.39 -14.00 -21.32
CA ASP A 109 -7.36 -15.20 -20.45
C ASP A 109 -6.23 -16.18 -20.79
N ARG A 110 -5.94 -16.36 -22.08
CA ARG A 110 -4.94 -17.33 -22.57
C ARG A 110 -3.51 -16.79 -22.64
N VAL A 111 -3.31 -15.51 -22.33
CA VAL A 111 -2.00 -14.84 -22.45
C VAL A 111 -1.31 -14.80 -21.10
N THR A 112 -0.12 -15.38 -20.98
CA THR A 112 0.67 -15.39 -19.74
C THR A 112 1.69 -14.24 -19.72
N GLU A 113 2.05 -13.75 -18.52
CA GLU A 113 3.12 -12.78 -18.34
C GLU A 113 4.44 -13.26 -18.98
N HIS A 114 4.78 -14.54 -18.75
CA HIS A 114 5.99 -15.14 -19.32
C HIS A 114 6.01 -15.10 -20.85
N TRP A 115 4.87 -15.37 -21.51
CA TRP A 115 4.77 -15.28 -22.97
C TRP A 115 4.95 -13.83 -23.44
N GLN A 116 4.35 -12.86 -22.75
CA GLN A 116 4.47 -11.45 -23.06
C GLN A 116 5.93 -10.98 -22.95
N ILE A 117 6.60 -11.31 -21.85
CA ILE A 117 8.03 -11.03 -21.61
C ILE A 117 8.91 -11.65 -22.71
N ARG A 118 8.71 -12.95 -23.03
CA ARG A 118 9.52 -13.66 -24.02
C ARG A 118 9.30 -13.15 -25.44
N SER A 119 8.07 -12.79 -25.79
CA SER A 119 7.71 -12.36 -27.14
C SER A 119 7.85 -10.85 -27.37
N GLY A 120 7.87 -10.05 -26.30
CA GLY A 120 7.82 -8.59 -26.36
C GLY A 120 6.50 -8.05 -26.92
N LYS A 121 5.44 -8.87 -26.89
CA LYS A 121 4.09 -8.51 -27.34
C LYS A 121 3.22 -8.25 -26.13
N ASN A 122 2.96 -6.96 -25.88
CA ASN A 122 2.05 -6.52 -24.84
C ASN A 122 0.61 -6.95 -25.16
N ALA A 123 -0.09 -7.43 -24.15
CA ALA A 123 -1.52 -7.69 -24.17
C ALA A 123 -2.25 -7.14 -22.93
N ALA A 124 -1.54 -6.50 -22.00
CA ALA A 124 -2.12 -5.89 -20.81
C ALA A 124 -2.83 -4.58 -21.16
N ARG A 125 -3.98 -4.36 -20.54
CA ARG A 125 -4.79 -3.14 -20.66
C ARG A 125 -4.80 -2.40 -19.33
N LEU A 126 -4.56 -1.10 -19.36
CA LEU A 126 -4.68 -0.22 -18.21
C LEU A 126 -6.14 0.21 -18.11
N CYS A 127 -6.81 -0.11 -17.01
CA CYS A 127 -8.22 0.21 -16.85
C CYS A 127 -8.51 0.86 -15.50
N PHE A 128 -9.59 1.63 -15.42
CA PHE A 128 -10.14 2.05 -14.14
C PHE A 128 -11.67 2.06 -14.12
N LEU A 129 -12.23 1.95 -12.90
CA LEU A 129 -13.60 2.34 -12.58
C LEU A 129 -13.62 3.61 -11.73
N CYS A 130 -14.68 4.40 -11.83
CA CYS A 130 -14.89 5.58 -10.98
C CYS A 130 -16.16 5.40 -10.15
N SER A 131 -16.04 5.66 -8.85
CA SER A 131 -17.15 5.72 -7.89
C SER A 131 -17.31 7.15 -7.39
N GLN A 132 -18.56 7.61 -7.29
CA GLN A 132 -18.92 8.94 -6.75
C GLN A 132 -19.59 8.86 -5.37
N ASP A 133 -19.74 7.66 -4.80
CA ASP A 133 -20.54 7.39 -3.61
C ASP A 133 -19.82 6.47 -2.61
N ALA A 134 -18.51 6.67 -2.45
CA ALA A 134 -17.66 5.88 -1.54
C ALA A 134 -17.77 4.35 -1.76
N GLY A 135 -17.71 3.95 -3.04
CA GLY A 135 -17.66 2.56 -3.49
C GLY A 135 -19.01 1.83 -3.44
N CYS A 136 -20.14 2.52 -3.24
CA CYS A 136 -21.46 1.89 -3.27
C CYS A 136 -21.83 1.45 -4.69
N SER A 137 -21.52 2.28 -5.70
CA SER A 137 -21.72 1.99 -7.11
C SER A 137 -20.50 2.43 -7.93
N TRP A 138 -20.36 1.82 -9.11
CA TRP A 138 -19.24 2.08 -9.99
C TRP A 138 -19.73 2.41 -11.39
N GLY A 139 -19.07 3.37 -12.03
CA GLY A 139 -19.28 3.70 -13.43
C GLY A 139 -18.72 2.62 -14.37
N GLU A 140 -18.85 2.88 -15.67
CA GLU A 140 -18.32 1.99 -16.71
C GLU A 140 -16.78 1.93 -16.70
N VAL A 141 -16.25 0.78 -17.09
CA VAL A 141 -14.80 0.59 -17.27
C VAL A 141 -14.27 1.50 -18.36
N LYS A 142 -13.17 2.19 -18.06
CA LYS A 142 -12.40 2.96 -19.03
C LYS A 142 -11.08 2.28 -19.31
N ASP A 143 -10.79 1.99 -20.58
CA ASP A 143 -9.47 1.54 -21.04
C ASP A 143 -8.61 2.76 -21.40
N LEU A 144 -7.57 3.00 -20.61
CA LEU A 144 -6.64 4.12 -20.73
C LEU A 144 -5.36 3.76 -21.47
N THR A 145 -5.22 2.54 -21.99
CA THR A 145 -3.94 2.04 -22.51
C THR A 145 -3.37 2.95 -23.60
N GLU A 146 -4.20 3.34 -24.57
CA GLU A 146 -3.76 4.20 -25.68
C GLU A 146 -3.59 5.67 -25.25
N GLU A 147 -4.43 6.15 -24.33
CA GLU A 147 -4.39 7.54 -23.83
C GLU A 147 -3.12 7.79 -23.02
N VAL A 148 -2.80 6.89 -22.09
CA VAL A 148 -1.72 7.07 -21.12
C VAL A 148 -0.39 6.57 -21.68
N ILE A 149 -0.36 5.35 -22.22
CA ILE A 149 0.89 4.68 -22.64
C ILE A 149 1.17 4.92 -24.13
N GLY A 150 0.11 4.92 -24.94
CA GLY A 150 0.18 5.20 -26.38
C GLY A 150 1.29 4.40 -27.09
N SER A 151 2.12 5.09 -27.87
CA SER A 151 3.14 4.43 -28.68
C SER A 151 4.26 3.73 -27.89
N GLU A 152 4.43 4.04 -26.60
CA GLU A 152 5.45 3.43 -25.75
C GLU A 152 5.13 1.96 -25.42
N VAL A 153 3.87 1.55 -25.58
CA VAL A 153 3.43 0.17 -25.32
C VAL A 153 4.24 -0.86 -26.15
N LYS A 154 4.77 -0.45 -27.31
CA LYS A 154 5.62 -1.30 -28.18
C LYS A 154 6.97 -1.66 -27.55
N HIS A 155 7.41 -0.89 -26.55
CA HIS A 155 8.64 -1.09 -25.77
C HIS A 155 8.38 -1.79 -24.43
N TRP A 156 7.11 -2.01 -24.07
CA TRP A 156 6.72 -2.62 -22.81
C TRP A 156 6.21 -4.02 -23.11
N ALA A 157 6.94 -5.05 -22.70
CA ALA A 157 6.51 -6.43 -22.91
C ALA A 157 5.20 -6.71 -22.17
N THR A 158 5.04 -6.18 -20.97
CA THR A 158 3.81 -6.15 -20.15
C THR A 158 3.99 -5.09 -19.06
N PHE A 159 2.93 -4.70 -18.37
CA PHE A 159 2.97 -3.80 -17.21
C PHE A 159 1.87 -4.16 -16.21
N ALA A 160 1.94 -3.60 -15.01
CA ALA A 160 0.85 -3.61 -14.04
C ALA A 160 0.87 -2.35 -13.17
N VAL A 161 -0.29 -1.99 -12.63
CA VAL A 161 -0.46 -0.96 -11.58
C VAL A 161 -0.35 -1.61 -10.21
N GLY A 162 0.02 -0.82 -9.19
CA GLY A 162 0.21 -1.25 -7.81
C GLY A 162 0.96 -2.59 -7.72
N PRO A 163 0.39 -3.61 -7.03
CA PRO A 163 -0.87 -3.56 -6.28
C PRO A 163 -0.71 -2.84 -4.93
N GLY A 164 -1.81 -2.55 -4.27
CA GLY A 164 -1.88 -1.75 -3.05
C GLY A 164 -2.76 -0.54 -3.30
N HIS A 165 -2.33 0.66 -2.93
CA HIS A 165 -3.09 1.90 -3.14
C HIS A 165 -2.31 2.95 -3.94
N GLY A 166 -3.04 3.92 -4.51
CA GLY A 166 -2.49 5.19 -4.97
C GLY A 166 -2.69 6.27 -3.92
N ILE A 167 -2.11 7.45 -4.14
CA ILE A 167 -2.21 8.58 -3.21
C ILE A 167 -2.59 9.88 -3.94
N GLN A 168 -3.22 10.80 -3.23
CA GLN A 168 -3.29 12.20 -3.63
C GLN A 168 -2.26 12.99 -2.84
N LEU A 169 -1.41 13.73 -3.54
CA LEU A 169 -0.40 14.60 -2.95
C LEU A 169 -1.04 15.87 -2.40
N GLN A 170 -0.36 16.59 -1.51
CA GLN A 170 -0.81 17.92 -1.05
C GLN A 170 -0.97 18.93 -2.18
N SER A 171 -0.28 18.74 -3.31
CA SER A 171 -0.46 19.56 -4.53
C SER A 171 -1.80 19.31 -5.24
N GLY A 172 -2.54 18.27 -4.87
CA GLY A 172 -3.75 17.80 -5.54
C GLY A 172 -3.50 16.73 -6.61
N ARG A 173 -2.24 16.51 -7.02
CA ARG A 173 -1.85 15.48 -8.00
C ARG A 173 -2.19 14.08 -7.48
N LEU A 174 -2.85 13.28 -8.30
CA LEU A 174 -3.09 11.85 -8.06
C LEU A 174 -1.90 11.04 -8.58
N ILE A 175 -1.48 10.02 -7.83
CA ILE A 175 -0.38 9.12 -8.17
C ILE A 175 -0.81 7.67 -8.06
N ILE A 176 -0.56 6.90 -9.12
CA ILE A 176 -0.76 5.45 -9.20
C ILE A 176 0.61 4.77 -9.43
N PRO A 177 1.14 4.04 -8.43
CA PRO A 177 2.34 3.24 -8.60
C PRO A 177 2.18 2.23 -9.73
N THR A 178 3.19 2.08 -10.58
CA THR A 178 3.12 1.22 -11.77
C THR A 178 4.50 0.60 -12.03
N TYR A 179 4.57 -0.54 -12.71
CA TYR A 179 5.82 -1.06 -13.24
C TYR A 179 5.64 -1.67 -14.64
N ALA A 180 6.68 -1.57 -15.46
CA ALA A 180 6.68 -2.08 -16.83
C ALA A 180 7.92 -2.94 -17.11
N TYR A 181 7.73 -4.05 -17.82
CA TYR A 181 8.81 -4.87 -18.36
C TYR A 181 9.31 -4.25 -19.67
N TYR A 182 10.30 -3.37 -19.58
CA TYR A 182 10.79 -2.56 -20.68
C TYR A 182 11.89 -3.25 -21.50
N PHE A 183 11.91 -3.00 -22.82
CA PHE A 183 13.01 -3.31 -23.72
C PHE A 183 13.14 -2.24 -24.82
N SER A 184 14.38 -1.90 -25.19
CA SER A 184 14.65 -0.87 -26.21
C SER A 184 15.02 -1.44 -27.58
N ARG A 185 15.41 -2.72 -27.66
CA ARG A 185 15.91 -3.35 -28.89
C ARG A 185 15.22 -4.68 -29.16
N ARG A 186 15.08 -5.00 -30.44
CA ARG A 186 14.65 -6.31 -30.91
C ARG A 186 15.74 -6.93 -31.79
N PHE A 187 15.94 -8.23 -31.68
CA PHE A 187 16.79 -9.03 -32.56
C PHE A 187 15.98 -10.21 -33.09
N LEU A 188 15.94 -10.40 -34.42
CA LEU A 188 15.13 -11.43 -35.09
C LEU A 188 13.68 -11.50 -34.56
N CYS A 189 13.03 -10.34 -34.40
CA CYS A 189 11.67 -10.18 -33.87
C CYS A 189 11.46 -10.50 -32.37
N PHE A 190 12.50 -10.86 -31.61
CA PHE A 190 12.44 -11.06 -30.16
C PHE A 190 13.03 -9.86 -29.40
N PRO A 191 12.46 -9.49 -28.23
CA PRO A 191 13.01 -8.40 -27.43
C PRO A 191 14.35 -8.79 -26.81
N CYS A 192 15.31 -7.86 -26.78
CA CYS A 192 16.58 -8.03 -26.10
C CYS A 192 16.49 -7.47 -24.68
N SER A 193 16.93 -8.25 -23.68
CA SER A 193 17.16 -7.78 -22.31
C SER A 193 15.95 -7.09 -21.66
N VAL A 194 14.78 -7.72 -21.73
CA VAL A 194 13.56 -7.24 -21.05
C VAL A 194 13.80 -7.14 -19.55
N LYS A 195 13.55 -5.96 -18.96
CA LYS A 195 13.79 -5.69 -17.54
C LYS A 195 12.62 -4.90 -16.93
N PRO A 196 12.17 -5.26 -15.71
CA PRO A 196 11.14 -4.49 -15.03
C PRO A 196 11.72 -3.20 -14.47
N HIS A 197 10.96 -2.12 -14.64
CA HIS A 197 11.21 -0.81 -14.04
C HIS A 197 9.89 -0.22 -13.54
N SER A 198 9.85 0.20 -12.29
CA SER A 198 8.76 0.99 -11.71
C SER A 198 8.67 2.36 -12.40
N LEU A 199 7.49 2.97 -12.36
CA LEU A 199 7.18 4.34 -12.78
C LEU A 199 5.90 4.81 -12.07
N MET A 200 5.48 6.05 -12.29
CA MET A 200 4.22 6.57 -11.77
C MET A 200 3.29 6.94 -12.90
N ILE A 201 2.02 6.58 -12.79
CA ILE A 201 0.94 7.20 -13.56
C ILE A 201 0.35 8.30 -12.69
N TYR A 202 0.03 9.46 -13.26
CA TYR A 202 -0.44 10.61 -12.51
C TYR A 202 -1.50 11.42 -13.24
N SER A 203 -2.26 12.20 -12.48
CA SER A 203 -3.24 13.17 -12.99
C SER A 203 -3.14 14.47 -12.19
N ASP A 204 -3.14 15.60 -12.89
CA ASP A 204 -3.09 16.96 -12.32
C ASP A 204 -4.44 17.68 -12.39
N ASP A 205 -5.47 17.06 -12.98
CA ASP A 205 -6.75 17.68 -13.31
C ASP A 205 -7.94 16.90 -12.72
N LEU A 206 -7.77 16.41 -11.49
CA LEU A 206 -8.80 15.69 -10.73
C LEU A 206 -9.23 14.37 -11.40
N GLY A 207 -8.30 13.71 -12.10
CA GLY A 207 -8.52 12.43 -12.76
C GLY A 207 -9.24 12.53 -14.12
N VAL A 208 -9.21 13.70 -14.77
CA VAL A 208 -9.80 13.90 -16.10
C VAL A 208 -8.87 13.38 -17.18
N THR A 209 -7.58 13.71 -17.11
CA THR A 209 -6.52 13.18 -17.97
C THR A 209 -5.42 12.53 -17.14
N TRP A 210 -4.74 11.55 -17.74
CA TRP A 210 -3.70 10.77 -17.08
C TRP A 210 -2.43 10.71 -17.92
N HIS A 211 -1.29 10.74 -17.24
CA HIS A 211 0.05 10.70 -17.85
C HIS A 211 0.93 9.70 -17.12
N HIS A 212 2.04 9.29 -17.72
CA HIS A 212 3.05 8.50 -17.02
C HIS A 212 4.38 9.25 -16.93
N GLY A 213 5.06 9.09 -15.80
CA GLY A 213 6.42 9.57 -15.59
C GLY A 213 7.46 8.67 -16.27
N LYS A 214 8.73 8.93 -15.97
CA LYS A 214 9.87 8.15 -16.49
C LYS A 214 10.07 6.85 -15.71
N LEU A 215 10.64 5.86 -16.39
CA LEU A 215 11.06 4.60 -15.76
C LEU A 215 12.14 4.88 -14.70
N ILE A 216 11.94 4.32 -13.51
CA ILE A 216 12.89 4.36 -12.40
C ILE A 216 14.06 3.43 -12.73
N GLY A 217 15.26 4.01 -12.87
CA GLY A 217 16.46 3.28 -13.27
C GLY A 217 17.74 3.83 -12.63
N PRO A 218 18.90 3.22 -12.90
CA PRO A 218 19.15 2.12 -13.84
C PRO A 218 18.90 0.72 -13.25
N GLN A 219 18.65 0.62 -11.94
CA GLN A 219 18.40 -0.65 -11.28
C GLN A 219 17.02 -1.20 -11.66
N VAL A 220 16.90 -2.53 -11.71
CA VAL A 220 15.63 -3.21 -11.92
C VAL A 220 14.71 -3.07 -10.70
N THR A 221 13.47 -2.70 -10.94
CA THR A 221 12.45 -2.46 -9.92
C THR A 221 11.10 -2.98 -10.41
N GLY A 222 10.34 -3.62 -9.53
CA GLY A 222 9.03 -4.22 -9.84
C GLY A 222 7.89 -3.52 -9.11
N GLU A 223 6.98 -4.30 -8.54
CA GLU A 223 5.89 -3.82 -7.67
C GLU A 223 6.42 -2.80 -6.65
N CYS A 224 5.77 -1.63 -6.60
CA CYS A 224 6.18 -0.51 -5.77
C CYS A 224 4.98 0.19 -5.12
N GLN A 225 5.27 0.94 -4.07
CA GLN A 225 4.35 1.80 -3.35
C GLN A 225 5.03 3.14 -3.04
N VAL A 226 4.25 4.20 -2.86
CA VAL A 226 4.75 5.56 -2.67
C VAL A 226 4.08 6.25 -1.50
N ALA A 227 4.79 7.20 -0.90
CA ALA A 227 4.27 8.07 0.15
C ALA A 227 4.86 9.47 0.03
N GLU A 228 4.09 10.50 0.39
CA GLU A 228 4.58 11.88 0.38
C GLU A 228 5.19 12.23 1.73
N VAL A 229 6.47 12.64 1.73
CA VAL A 229 7.23 12.91 2.94
C VAL A 229 7.79 14.33 2.95
N THR A 230 8.02 14.86 4.14
CA THR A 230 8.66 16.17 4.35
C THR A 230 10.17 16.05 4.17
N GLY A 231 10.72 16.85 3.26
CA GLY A 231 12.14 16.95 2.99
C GLY A 231 12.89 17.83 3.99
N THR A 232 14.24 17.82 3.92
CA THR A 232 15.11 18.55 4.85
C THR A 232 14.89 20.05 4.85
N SER A 233 14.52 20.63 3.72
CA SER A 233 14.20 22.06 3.57
C SER A 233 12.72 22.39 3.78
N GLY A 234 11.92 21.42 4.24
CA GLY A 234 10.47 21.54 4.39
C GLY A 234 9.67 21.39 3.09
N ASN A 235 10.35 21.18 1.96
CA ASN A 235 9.70 20.84 0.69
C ASN A 235 9.15 19.41 0.73
N LEU A 236 8.09 19.12 -0.02
CA LEU A 236 7.56 17.76 -0.13
C LEU A 236 8.39 16.93 -1.12
N VAL A 237 8.53 15.65 -0.82
CA VAL A 237 9.28 14.68 -1.61
C VAL A 237 8.43 13.42 -1.73
N LEU A 238 8.34 12.86 -2.93
CA LEU A 238 7.68 11.58 -3.14
C LEU A 238 8.69 10.45 -2.92
N TYR A 239 8.46 9.68 -1.86
CA TYR A 239 9.22 8.46 -1.55
C TYR A 239 8.63 7.27 -2.32
N CYS A 240 9.50 6.41 -2.88
CA CYS A 240 9.11 5.18 -3.55
C CYS A 240 9.86 3.99 -2.95
N ASN A 241 9.11 2.96 -2.54
CA ASN A 241 9.63 1.67 -2.10
C ASN A 241 9.31 0.59 -3.15
N ALA A 242 10.33 -0.01 -3.75
CA ALA A 242 10.16 -0.95 -4.85
C ALA A 242 10.80 -2.31 -4.59
N ARG A 243 10.14 -3.37 -5.08
CA ARG A 243 10.65 -4.73 -5.10
C ARG A 243 11.85 -4.85 -6.02
N THR A 244 12.85 -5.65 -5.61
CA THR A 244 13.99 -5.98 -6.46
C THR A 244 14.33 -7.47 -6.39
N PRO A 245 14.98 -8.06 -7.42
CA PRO A 245 15.53 -9.40 -7.33
C PRO A 245 16.76 -9.49 -6.41
N ASN A 246 17.30 -8.36 -5.94
CA ASN A 246 18.56 -8.27 -5.18
C ASN A 246 18.38 -8.50 -3.67
N ARG A 247 17.28 -9.16 -3.24
CA ARG A 247 17.03 -9.56 -1.84
C ARG A 247 16.82 -8.42 -0.84
N PHE A 248 16.66 -7.20 -1.34
CA PHE A 248 16.41 -5.98 -0.57
C PHE A 248 15.44 -5.07 -1.33
N ARG A 249 14.72 -4.21 -0.62
CA ARG A 249 13.92 -3.15 -1.23
C ARG A 249 14.83 -2.10 -1.86
N ALA A 250 14.39 -1.51 -2.96
CA ALA A 250 15.00 -0.31 -3.51
C ALA A 250 14.17 0.91 -3.11
N GLU A 251 14.83 1.92 -2.59
CA GLU A 251 14.23 3.20 -2.25
C GLU A 251 14.67 4.27 -3.24
N SER A 252 13.75 5.13 -3.64
CA SER A 252 14.04 6.29 -4.46
C SER A 252 13.14 7.46 -4.11
N PHE A 253 13.60 8.66 -4.46
CA PHE A 253 12.96 9.92 -4.12
C PHE A 253 12.73 10.75 -5.39
N SER A 254 11.60 11.44 -5.46
CA SER A 254 11.27 12.40 -6.51
C SER A 254 10.93 13.75 -5.90
N THR A 255 11.52 14.81 -6.47
CA THR A 255 11.25 16.22 -6.12
C THR A 255 10.35 16.91 -7.13
N ASP A 256 9.94 16.21 -8.20
CA ASP A 256 9.01 16.66 -9.24
C ASP A 256 7.71 15.84 -9.22
N TYR A 257 7.34 15.37 -8.02
CA TYR A 257 6.05 14.74 -7.73
C TYR A 257 5.74 13.53 -8.64
N GLY A 258 6.75 12.69 -8.87
CA GLY A 258 6.61 11.40 -9.55
C GLY A 258 6.96 11.38 -11.04
N ASP A 259 7.33 12.50 -11.65
CA ASP A 259 7.76 12.50 -13.06
C ASP A 259 9.13 11.83 -13.23
N CYS A 260 10.10 12.20 -12.40
CA CYS A 260 11.44 11.61 -12.37
C CYS A 260 11.84 11.21 -10.95
N PHE A 261 12.51 10.06 -10.85
CA PHE A 261 13.08 9.58 -9.60
C PHE A 261 14.60 9.62 -9.66
N GLN A 262 15.21 9.87 -8.52
CA GLN A 262 16.65 9.69 -8.33
C GLN A 262 17.05 8.23 -8.55
N LYS A 263 18.35 7.98 -8.67
CA LYS A 263 18.87 6.61 -8.75
C LYS A 263 18.44 5.82 -7.50
N PRO A 264 17.81 4.64 -7.66
CA PRO A 264 17.41 3.85 -6.51
C PRO A 264 18.59 3.34 -5.70
N THR A 265 18.41 3.31 -4.37
CA THR A 265 19.36 2.76 -3.41
C THR A 265 18.79 1.50 -2.78
N LEU A 266 19.60 0.43 -2.69
CA LEU A 266 19.20 -0.78 -1.98
C LEU A 266 19.25 -0.56 -0.46
N ASN A 267 18.15 -0.91 0.21
CA ASN A 267 18.05 -0.81 1.65
C ASN A 267 18.30 -2.17 2.33
N THR A 268 19.39 -2.28 3.07
CA THR A 268 19.78 -3.53 3.74
C THR A 268 18.96 -3.87 4.99
N GLN A 269 18.23 -2.90 5.56
CA GLN A 269 17.29 -3.09 6.68
C GLN A 269 15.95 -3.64 6.21
N LEU A 270 15.56 -3.37 4.96
CA LEU A 270 14.32 -3.85 4.35
C LEU A 270 14.61 -5.04 3.42
N CYS A 271 14.59 -6.24 3.98
CA CYS A 271 14.91 -7.45 3.23
C CYS A 271 13.75 -7.95 2.35
N GLU A 272 14.10 -8.64 1.27
CA GLU A 272 13.16 -9.23 0.31
C GLU A 272 13.27 -10.77 0.31
N PRO A 273 12.15 -11.51 0.41
CA PRO A 273 12.14 -12.97 0.25
C PRO A 273 12.74 -13.43 -1.08
N ARG A 274 13.14 -14.71 -1.18
CA ARG A 274 13.81 -15.27 -2.38
C ARG A 274 13.04 -15.03 -3.69
N TYR A 275 11.71 -15.18 -3.65
CA TYR A 275 10.84 -14.96 -4.81
C TYR A 275 10.14 -13.60 -4.76
N GLY A 276 10.56 -12.73 -3.84
CA GLY A 276 9.95 -11.45 -3.55
C GLY A 276 8.51 -11.46 -3.05
N CYS A 277 8.05 -10.29 -2.66
CA CYS A 277 6.71 -9.99 -2.17
C CYS A 277 6.45 -8.49 -2.32
N GLN A 278 5.24 -8.12 -2.71
CA GLN A 278 4.78 -6.75 -2.54
C GLN A 278 4.81 -6.38 -1.05
N GLY A 279 5.00 -5.09 -0.77
CA GLY A 279 4.88 -4.48 0.55
C GLY A 279 4.25 -3.11 0.42
N SER A 280 3.67 -2.60 1.50
CA SER A 280 2.95 -1.33 1.51
C SER A 280 3.64 -0.29 2.35
N THR A 281 3.58 0.97 1.94
CA THR A 281 4.12 2.10 2.70
C THR A 281 3.11 3.23 2.77
N VAL A 282 3.04 3.89 3.92
CA VAL A 282 2.22 5.09 4.13
C VAL A 282 3.03 6.11 4.91
N SER A 283 2.79 7.39 4.65
CA SER A 283 3.29 8.51 5.45
C SER A 283 2.23 8.95 6.45
N PHE A 284 2.66 9.40 7.63
CA PHE A 284 1.77 10.03 8.61
C PHE A 284 2.53 11.07 9.43
N GLN A 285 1.81 11.98 10.06
CA GLN A 285 2.38 12.89 11.06
C GLN A 285 2.10 12.33 12.46
N PRO A 286 3.12 12.11 13.31
CA PRO A 286 2.88 11.68 14.67
C PRO A 286 2.10 12.77 15.42
N LEU A 287 0.99 12.39 16.05
CA LEU A 287 0.31 13.28 16.99
C LEU A 287 1.29 13.62 18.12
N LYS A 288 1.32 14.89 18.56
CA LYS A 288 2.10 15.28 19.74
C LYS A 288 1.59 14.45 20.92
N MET A 289 2.37 13.46 21.34
CA MET A 289 2.08 12.72 22.57
C MET A 289 2.18 13.72 23.73
N PRO A 290 1.15 13.86 24.59
CA PRO A 290 1.33 14.59 25.83
C PRO A 290 2.42 13.86 26.61
N TYR A 291 3.53 14.56 26.85
CA TYR A 291 4.65 14.05 27.64
C TYR A 291 4.12 13.45 28.94
N SER A 292 4.39 12.16 29.17
CA SER A 292 4.29 11.56 30.50
C SER A 292 5.20 12.38 31.41
N GLN A 293 4.64 13.05 32.42
CA GLN A 293 5.43 13.74 33.42
C GLN A 293 6.31 12.72 34.14
N ASP A 294 7.63 12.90 34.08
CA ASP A 294 8.57 12.20 34.95
C ASP A 294 8.20 12.49 36.42
N PRO A 295 8.03 11.47 37.28
CA PRO A 295 7.71 11.68 38.68
C PRO A 295 8.99 11.92 39.48
N ILE A 296 9.57 13.11 39.40
CA ILE A 296 10.58 13.57 40.38
C ILE A 296 10.32 15.03 40.76
N GLY A 297 9.58 15.23 41.87
CA GLY A 297 9.38 16.56 42.43
C GLY A 297 8.41 16.61 43.62
N LYS A 298 8.92 16.23 44.79
CA LYS A 298 8.49 16.52 46.18
C LYS A 298 7.09 17.13 46.45
N ALA A 299 6.42 16.49 47.41
CA ALA A 299 5.12 16.79 48.00
C ALA A 299 4.86 18.25 48.45
N ALA A 300 3.61 18.69 48.28
CA ALA A 300 2.77 19.34 49.31
C ALA A 300 1.28 19.32 48.88
N PRO A 301 0.30 19.29 49.80
CA PRO A 301 -1.07 18.86 49.49
C PRO A 301 -2.03 20.04 49.32
N THR A 302 -3.00 19.98 48.39
CA THR A 302 -4.37 20.49 48.66
C THR A 302 -5.41 20.16 47.58
N THR A 303 -6.56 19.69 48.09
CA THR A 303 -7.96 19.85 47.65
C THR A 303 -8.48 19.16 46.38
N GLN A 304 -9.41 18.23 46.63
CA GLN A 304 -10.34 17.61 45.70
C GLN A 304 -11.08 18.62 44.81
N LYS A 305 -11.09 18.37 43.49
CA LYS A 305 -12.25 18.58 42.62
C LYS A 305 -12.18 17.56 41.48
N SER A 306 -13.29 16.84 41.26
CA SER A 306 -13.47 15.88 40.16
C SER A 306 -13.42 16.56 38.80
N PRO A 307 -12.98 15.89 37.73
CA PRO A 307 -13.35 16.29 36.38
C PRO A 307 -14.36 15.32 35.76
N LEU A 308 -15.46 15.89 35.28
CA LEU A 308 -16.28 15.31 34.22
C LEU A 308 -15.42 15.24 32.94
N LEU A 309 -15.52 14.11 32.26
CA LEU A 309 -14.80 13.77 31.04
C LEU A 309 -15.47 14.45 29.84
N ASP A 310 -14.90 15.55 29.39
CA ASP A 310 -15.07 16.09 28.04
C ASP A 310 -13.76 16.78 27.67
N SER A 311 -12.85 16.06 27.00
CA SER A 311 -11.65 16.67 26.42
C SER A 311 -11.71 16.52 24.90
N PHE A 312 -12.30 17.54 24.28
CA PHE A 312 -12.14 17.82 22.87
C PHE A 312 -10.65 18.13 22.60
N LEU A 313 -10.10 17.49 21.56
CA LEU A 313 -8.76 17.76 21.06
C LEU A 313 -8.74 19.16 20.41
N GLU A 314 -8.32 20.19 21.14
CA GLU A 314 -7.98 21.47 20.54
C GLU A 314 -6.53 21.47 20.01
N ARG A 315 -6.38 21.97 18.79
CA ARG A 315 -5.11 22.15 18.09
C ARG A 315 -4.55 23.52 18.46
N GLU A 316 -3.65 23.58 19.44
CA GLU A 316 -2.93 24.84 19.71
C GLU A 316 -1.94 25.17 18.58
N GLU A 317 -2.16 26.32 17.95
CA GLU A 317 -1.19 26.99 17.10
C GLU A 317 -0.20 27.77 17.96
N GLY A 318 1.02 27.23 18.15
CA GLY A 318 2.09 27.98 18.81
C GLY A 318 3.35 27.18 19.13
N VAL A 319 4.43 27.51 18.42
CA VAL A 319 5.86 27.30 18.74
C VAL A 319 6.32 25.84 18.97
N GLY A 320 7.00 25.30 17.95
CA GLY A 320 7.67 23.99 17.97
C GLY A 320 6.80 22.86 17.45
N ARG A 321 6.59 22.79 16.12
CA ARG A 321 6.13 21.55 15.47
C ARG A 321 7.27 20.53 15.56
N PRO A 322 7.06 19.27 16.00
CA PRO A 322 7.95 18.19 15.58
C PRO A 322 7.72 18.03 14.07
N SER A 323 8.47 18.78 13.26
CA SER A 323 8.14 19.09 11.87
C SER A 323 8.65 18.02 10.89
N GLY A 324 8.20 16.79 11.04
CA GLY A 324 8.57 15.71 10.12
C GLY A 324 7.47 14.65 10.01
N THR A 325 7.18 14.23 8.77
CA THR A 325 6.41 13.02 8.50
C THR A 325 7.22 11.78 8.84
N TRP A 326 6.57 10.73 9.32
CA TRP A 326 7.16 9.41 9.47
C TRP A 326 6.66 8.49 8.36
N LEU A 327 7.44 7.44 8.06
CA LEU A 327 7.00 6.35 7.21
C LEU A 327 6.64 5.13 8.05
N LEU A 328 5.62 4.42 7.61
CA LEU A 328 5.30 3.07 8.02
C LEU A 328 5.45 2.13 6.81
N TYR A 329 5.92 0.90 7.05
CA TYR A 329 6.08 -0.11 6.00
C TYR A 329 5.67 -1.50 6.50
N SER A 330 4.86 -2.23 5.73
CA SER A 330 4.44 -3.60 6.03
C SER A 330 5.04 -4.59 5.05
N HIS A 331 5.67 -5.66 5.58
CA HIS A 331 6.29 -6.69 4.75
C HIS A 331 6.67 -7.97 5.51
N PRO A 332 6.75 -9.14 4.85
CA PRO A 332 7.30 -10.35 5.46
C PRO A 332 8.75 -10.18 5.92
N THR A 333 9.03 -10.52 7.18
CA THR A 333 10.33 -10.24 7.82
C THR A 333 11.43 -11.26 7.47
N SER A 334 11.08 -12.38 6.84
CA SER A 334 12.03 -13.44 6.51
C SER A 334 12.66 -13.27 5.13
N LYS A 335 14.00 -13.31 5.09
CA LYS A 335 14.78 -13.30 3.85
C LYS A 335 14.48 -14.49 2.92
N LYS A 336 13.92 -15.59 3.44
CA LYS A 336 13.79 -16.86 2.69
C LYS A 336 12.36 -17.16 2.26
N ARG A 337 11.39 -16.90 3.14
CA ARG A 337 9.98 -17.29 2.98
C ARG A 337 9.10 -16.09 3.28
N ARG A 338 7.88 -16.07 2.75
CA ARG A 338 6.88 -15.07 3.12
C ARG A 338 6.21 -15.51 4.43
N ILE A 339 6.85 -15.14 5.55
CA ILE A 339 6.40 -15.46 6.90
C ILE A 339 6.68 -14.28 7.83
N ASN A 340 5.89 -14.19 8.90
CA ASN A 340 5.97 -13.18 9.94
C ASN A 340 5.84 -11.76 9.36
N LEU A 341 4.61 -11.27 9.21
CA LEU A 341 4.34 -9.94 8.67
C LEU A 341 4.76 -8.90 9.72
N GLY A 342 5.72 -8.05 9.35
CA GLY A 342 6.28 -7.01 10.22
C GLY A 342 5.82 -5.62 9.80
N ILE A 343 5.65 -4.75 10.78
CA ILE A 343 5.50 -3.31 10.62
C ILE A 343 6.79 -2.63 11.03
N TYR A 344 7.37 -1.91 10.09
CA TYR A 344 8.58 -1.11 10.25
C TYR A 344 8.16 0.36 10.26
N TYR A 345 8.92 1.20 10.97
CA TYR A 345 8.77 2.65 10.87
C TYR A 345 10.11 3.32 10.61
N ASN A 346 10.06 4.51 10.00
CA ASN A 346 11.21 5.39 9.83
C ASN A 346 10.82 6.82 10.23
N ARG A 347 11.49 7.34 11.28
CA ARG A 347 11.26 8.70 11.81
C ARG A 347 11.95 9.79 10.97
N ASN A 348 12.86 9.40 10.09
CA ASN A 348 13.57 10.28 9.17
C ASN A 348 13.51 9.69 7.74
N PRO A 349 12.40 9.89 7.01
CA PRO A 349 12.14 9.21 5.73
C PRO A 349 13.20 9.38 4.64
N LEU A 350 14.00 10.44 4.70
CA LEU A 350 15.06 10.69 3.73
C LEU A 350 16.34 9.88 4.01
N GLU A 351 16.48 9.35 5.23
CA GLU A 351 17.60 8.51 5.64
C GLU A 351 17.23 7.03 5.50
N VAL A 352 17.76 6.39 4.46
CA VAL A 352 17.51 4.98 4.13
C VAL A 352 17.98 4.01 5.23
N THR A 353 18.85 4.44 6.15
CA THR A 353 19.39 3.59 7.23
C THR A 353 18.65 3.74 8.57
N CYS A 354 17.51 4.42 8.60
CA CYS A 354 16.78 4.74 9.82
C CYS A 354 15.51 3.90 10.05
N TRP A 355 15.40 2.73 9.41
CA TRP A 355 14.27 1.82 9.65
C TRP A 355 14.41 1.09 11.00
N SER A 356 13.29 0.98 11.71
CA SER A 356 13.17 0.24 12.96
C SER A 356 13.36 -1.27 12.78
N ARG A 357 13.48 -2.00 13.89
CA ARG A 357 13.15 -3.44 13.89
C ARG A 357 11.63 -3.60 13.68
N PRO A 358 11.18 -4.70 13.06
CA PRO A 358 9.76 -4.89 12.81
C PRO A 358 9.02 -5.25 14.11
N TRP A 359 7.88 -4.60 14.34
CA TRP A 359 6.83 -5.12 15.21
C TRP A 359 6.05 -6.19 14.44
N ILE A 360 5.89 -7.39 15.01
CA ILE A 360 5.24 -8.50 14.30
C ILE A 360 3.72 -8.37 14.41
N LEU A 361 3.08 -7.97 13.31
CA LEU A 361 1.62 -7.89 13.20
C LEU A 361 0.97 -9.28 13.12
N HIS A 362 1.63 -10.21 12.42
CA HIS A 362 1.12 -11.57 12.25
C HIS A 362 2.25 -12.59 12.20
N CYS A 363 2.21 -13.58 13.09
CA CYS A 363 3.13 -14.73 13.11
C CYS A 363 2.61 -15.84 12.20
N GLY A 364 3.47 -16.38 11.33
CA GLY A 364 3.10 -17.46 10.40
C GLY A 364 3.16 -17.06 8.93
N PRO A 365 2.65 -17.91 8.01
CA PRO A 365 2.52 -17.60 6.59
C PRO A 365 1.81 -16.26 6.35
N CYS A 366 2.46 -15.39 5.59
CA CYS A 366 1.90 -14.11 5.17
C CYS A 366 2.40 -13.75 3.78
N GLY A 367 1.74 -12.80 3.12
CA GLY A 367 2.09 -12.41 1.75
C GLY A 367 1.96 -10.92 1.53
N TYR A 368 1.23 -10.58 0.48
CA TYR A 368 0.96 -9.20 0.08
C TYR A 368 0.19 -8.49 1.19
N SER A 369 0.39 -7.17 1.31
CA SER A 369 -0.25 -6.36 2.33
C SER A 369 -0.48 -4.95 1.82
N ASP A 370 -1.53 -4.30 2.31
CA ASP A 370 -1.82 -2.89 2.04
C ASP A 370 -2.21 -2.14 3.30
N LEU A 371 -1.59 -0.98 3.51
CA LEU A 371 -1.77 -0.13 4.69
C LEU A 371 -2.70 1.02 4.36
N ALA A 372 -3.47 1.47 5.36
CA ALA A 372 -4.20 2.74 5.30
C ALA A 372 -4.06 3.50 6.62
N VAL A 373 -4.10 4.83 6.55
CA VAL A 373 -3.99 5.71 7.71
C VAL A 373 -5.39 6.24 8.07
N VAL A 374 -5.76 6.15 9.34
CA VAL A 374 -6.95 6.79 9.93
C VAL A 374 -6.45 7.93 10.81
N GLU A 375 -6.09 9.04 10.17
CA GLU A 375 -5.40 10.17 10.82
C GLU A 375 -6.20 10.74 11.99
N GLU A 376 -7.51 10.84 11.85
CA GLU A 376 -8.42 11.40 12.85
C GLU A 376 -8.46 10.62 14.17
N GLN A 377 -8.07 9.34 14.16
CA GLN A 377 -8.03 8.47 15.33
C GLN A 377 -6.60 8.05 15.70
N GLY A 378 -5.59 8.47 14.93
CA GLY A 378 -4.20 8.04 15.14
C GLY A 378 -4.02 6.52 14.97
N LEU A 379 -4.86 5.89 14.14
CA LEU A 379 -4.85 4.45 13.89
C LEU A 379 -4.34 4.15 12.47
N PHE A 380 -3.87 2.92 12.32
CA PHE A 380 -3.52 2.34 11.03
C PHE A 380 -4.34 1.08 10.81
N ALA A 381 -4.62 0.80 9.55
CA ALA A 381 -5.20 -0.45 9.11
C ALA A 381 -4.22 -1.19 8.21
N CYS A 382 -4.22 -2.53 8.30
CA CYS A 382 -3.49 -3.39 7.39
C CYS A 382 -4.42 -4.48 6.87
N LEU A 383 -4.51 -4.60 5.55
CA LEU A 383 -5.18 -5.70 4.85
C LEU A 383 -4.10 -6.60 4.24
N PHE A 384 -4.05 -7.88 4.59
CA PHE A 384 -2.92 -8.73 4.22
C PHE A 384 -3.28 -10.20 4.02
N GLU A 385 -2.54 -10.86 3.14
CA GLU A 385 -2.58 -12.30 2.92
C GLU A 385 -1.97 -13.05 4.11
N CYS A 386 -2.65 -14.07 4.62
CA CYS A 386 -2.16 -14.93 5.68
C CYS A 386 -2.85 -16.32 5.72
N GLY A 387 -2.36 -17.19 6.59
CA GLY A 387 -2.93 -18.52 6.80
C GLY A 387 -2.17 -19.32 7.85
N GLN A 388 -2.58 -20.57 8.06
CA GLN A 388 -1.90 -21.50 8.98
C GLN A 388 -0.77 -22.25 8.27
N GLU A 389 -1.01 -22.76 7.05
CA GLU A 389 -0.04 -23.52 6.27
C GLU A 389 0.55 -22.68 5.12
N HIS A 390 -0.29 -21.90 4.44
CA HIS A 390 0.03 -21.09 3.27
C HIS A 390 -0.52 -19.67 3.36
N GLU A 391 0.17 -18.71 2.72
CA GLU A 391 -0.21 -17.30 2.77
C GLU A 391 -1.53 -16.98 2.06
N CYS A 392 -2.02 -17.84 1.16
CA CYS A 392 -3.20 -17.58 0.34
C CYS A 392 -4.49 -18.22 0.86
N GLU A 393 -4.50 -18.69 2.11
CA GLU A 393 -5.69 -19.25 2.74
C GLU A 393 -6.74 -18.18 3.05
N GLN A 394 -6.30 -16.96 3.37
CA GLN A 394 -7.18 -15.84 3.66
C GLN A 394 -6.51 -14.49 3.46
N ILE A 395 -7.33 -13.45 3.38
CA ILE A 395 -6.93 -12.05 3.52
C ILE A 395 -7.60 -11.52 4.79
N ALA A 396 -6.78 -11.12 5.75
CA ALA A 396 -7.20 -10.57 7.03
C ALA A 396 -7.02 -9.06 7.09
N PHE A 397 -7.85 -8.42 7.89
CA PHE A 397 -7.79 -7.01 8.23
C PHE A 397 -7.45 -6.84 9.70
N ARG A 398 -6.59 -5.87 10.03
CA ARG A 398 -6.27 -5.52 11.43
C ARG A 398 -6.06 -4.02 11.58
N LEU A 399 -6.65 -3.46 12.63
CA LEU A 399 -6.32 -2.12 13.12
C LEU A 399 -5.17 -2.19 14.13
N PHE A 400 -4.38 -1.13 14.22
CA PHE A 400 -3.37 -0.97 15.26
C PHE A 400 -2.99 0.50 15.42
N SER A 401 -2.41 0.82 16.57
CA SER A 401 -1.96 2.17 16.93
C SER A 401 -0.45 2.35 16.73
N VAL A 402 0.00 3.60 16.66
CA VAL A 402 1.45 3.88 16.67
C VAL A 402 2.11 3.41 17.97
N GLN A 403 1.38 3.47 19.09
CA GLN A 403 1.89 3.04 20.40
C GLN A 403 2.21 1.54 20.42
N GLU A 404 1.36 0.68 19.81
CA GLU A 404 1.65 -0.76 19.68
C GLU A 404 2.91 -1.02 18.85
N VAL A 405 3.14 -0.21 17.81
CA VAL A 405 4.35 -0.33 16.97
C VAL A 405 5.60 0.11 17.76
N LEU A 406 5.48 1.15 18.58
CA LEU A 406 6.57 1.72 19.38
C LEU A 406 6.88 0.94 20.66
N SER A 407 5.90 0.28 21.28
CA SER A 407 6.09 -0.47 22.53
C SER A 407 7.08 -1.64 22.40
N CYS A 408 7.44 -2.03 21.17
CA CYS A 408 8.51 -2.98 20.90
C CYS A 408 9.93 -2.44 21.20
N GLU A 409 10.10 -1.13 21.44
CA GLU A 409 11.38 -0.54 21.88
C GLU A 409 11.70 -0.86 23.35
N ASP A 410 10.69 -0.91 24.22
CA ASP A 410 10.87 -1.00 25.68
C ASP A 410 11.12 -2.41 26.21
N CYS A 411 10.94 -3.45 25.39
CA CYS A 411 11.23 -4.84 25.78
C CYS A 411 12.72 -5.22 25.72
N THR A 412 13.61 -4.27 25.39
CA THR A 412 15.06 -4.48 25.42
C THR A 412 15.78 -3.46 26.31
N GLY A 413 15.39 -3.41 27.59
CA GLY A 413 16.32 -2.96 28.63
C GLY A 413 17.47 -3.99 28.78
N PRO A 414 18.69 -3.57 29.15
CA PRO A 414 19.80 -4.49 29.29
C PRO A 414 19.49 -5.52 30.38
N SER A 415 19.52 -6.80 30.02
CA SER A 415 19.67 -7.89 30.97
C SER A 415 20.91 -7.59 31.82
N ARG A 416 20.67 -7.21 33.08
CA ARG A 416 21.70 -7.14 34.11
C ARG A 416 22.06 -8.59 34.45
N ASP A 417 23.24 -9.01 34.01
CA ASP A 417 24.02 -10.02 34.71
C ASP A 417 24.76 -9.36 35.89
#